data_AF-B8CSW0-F1
#
_entry.id   AF-B8CSW0-F1
#
_cell.length_a   1.000
_cell.length_b   1.000
_cell.length_c   1.000
_cell.angle_alpha   90.00
_cell.angle_beta   90.00
_cell.angle_gamma   90.00
#
_symmetry.space_group_name_H-M   'P 1'
#
loop_
_entity.id
_entity.type
_entity.pdbx_description
1 polymer ?
#
loop_
_entity_poly.entity_id
_entity_poly.type
_entity_poly.pdbx_seq_one_letter_code
_entity_poly.pdbx_strand_id
1 'polypeptide(L)'
;MSEAKKETTIFEIADQFIALANELSAKEQDVGKVGTGMRFAAARFNAFEASLKSADLAAEKDNALEWFSNEFKEMLKDNLEDHIKNPSQPKAEEPAKDDSVQVFNS
;
A
#
# COMPACT_ATOMS: atom_id res chain seq x y z
N MET A 1 15.48 25.19 -26.43
CA MET A 1 14.70 23.95 -26.31
C MET A 1 14.10 23.94 -24.93
N SER A 2 12.80 24.23 -24.80
CA SER A 2 12.09 24.12 -23.54
C SER A 2 11.96 22.64 -23.19
N GLU A 3 12.58 22.21 -22.08
CA GLU A 3 12.34 20.88 -21.53
C GLU A 3 10.85 20.74 -21.23
N ALA A 4 10.17 19.83 -21.92
CA ALA A 4 8.81 19.44 -21.56
C ALA A 4 8.89 18.77 -20.19
N LYS A 5 8.30 19.40 -19.18
CA LYS A 5 8.21 18.86 -17.81
C LYS A 5 7.43 17.55 -17.87
N LYS A 6 8.09 16.41 -17.67
CA LYS A 6 7.45 15.10 -17.58
C LYS A 6 6.44 15.13 -16.43
N GLU A 7 5.17 14.89 -16.73
CA GLU A 7 4.11 14.80 -15.71
C GLU A 7 4.33 13.55 -14.85
N THR A 8 4.12 13.69 -13.54
CA THR A 8 4.20 12.58 -12.60
C THR A 8 3.01 11.65 -12.81
N THR A 9 3.28 10.37 -12.98
CA THR A 9 2.24 9.34 -13.17
C THR A 9 1.57 8.97 -11.84
N ILE A 10 0.37 8.39 -11.91
CA ILE A 10 -0.32 7.86 -10.72
C ILE A 10 0.51 6.79 -9.98
N PHE A 11 1.32 6.02 -10.70
CA PHE A 11 2.20 4.99 -10.15
C PHE A 11 3.33 5.63 -9.33
N GLU A 12 4.00 6.65 -9.90
CA GLU A 12 5.04 7.41 -9.20
C GLU A 12 4.50 8.14 -7.95
N ILE A 13 3.21 8.51 -7.93
CA ILE A 13 2.54 9.06 -6.74
C ILE A 13 2.23 7.95 -5.72
N ALA A 14 1.68 6.82 -6.16
CA ALA A 14 1.37 5.68 -5.30
C ALA A 14 2.64 5.15 -4.60
N ASP A 15 3.76 5.06 -5.32
CA ASP A 15 5.05 4.63 -4.78
C ASP A 15 5.53 5.50 -3.62
N GLN A 16 5.25 6.81 -3.64
CA GLN A 16 5.59 7.70 -2.53
C GLN A 16 4.77 7.39 -1.27
N PHE A 17 3.47 7.07 -1.42
CA PHE A 17 2.65 6.64 -0.29
C PHE A 17 3.10 5.28 0.25
N ILE A 18 3.47 4.34 -0.62
CA ILE A 18 3.98 3.03 -0.23
C ILE A 18 5.34 3.15 0.47
N ALA A 19 6.24 4.02 0.00
CA ALA A 19 7.52 4.28 0.66
C ALA A 19 7.32 4.73 2.11
N LEU A 20 6.44 5.71 2.33
CA LEU A 20 6.09 6.16 3.69
C LEU A 20 5.46 5.04 4.53
N ALA A 21 4.57 4.24 3.94
CA ALA A 21 3.96 3.12 4.64
C ALA A 21 4.97 2.05 5.05
N ASN A 22 6.00 1.81 4.24
CA ASN A 22 7.09 0.89 4.58
C ASN A 22 7.91 1.43 5.75
N GLU A 23 8.24 2.73 5.75
CA GLU A 23 8.93 3.38 6.89
C GLU A 23 8.11 3.27 8.18
N LEU A 24 6.81 3.58 8.11
CA LEU A 24 5.90 3.47 9.25
C LEU A 24 5.76 2.02 9.71
N SER A 25 5.71 1.05 8.79
CA SER A 25 5.58 -0.37 9.15
C SER A 25 6.81 -0.87 9.87
N ALA A 26 8.00 -0.45 9.45
CA ALA A 26 9.25 -0.75 10.15
C ALA A 26 9.30 -0.11 11.55
N LYS A 27 8.82 1.14 11.67
CA LYS A 27 8.78 1.87 12.94
C LYS A 27 7.79 1.30 13.95
N GLU A 28 6.58 1.00 13.50
CA GLU A 28 5.49 0.51 14.36
C GLU A 28 5.55 -1.00 14.58
N GLN A 29 6.38 -1.71 13.81
CA GLN A 29 6.49 -3.17 13.79
C GLN A 29 5.13 -3.88 13.55
N ASP A 30 4.21 -3.20 12.85
CA ASP A 30 2.85 -3.67 12.62
C ASP A 30 2.32 -3.17 11.27
N VAL A 31 2.44 -4.03 10.25
CA VAL A 31 1.93 -3.77 8.90
C VAL A 31 0.40 -3.66 8.88
N GLY A 32 -0.30 -4.38 9.76
CA GLY A 32 -1.77 -4.35 9.84
C GLY A 32 -2.30 -3.00 10.36
N LYS A 33 -1.65 -2.45 11.38
CA LYS A 33 -1.92 -1.10 11.91
C LYS A 33 -1.68 -0.03 10.86
N VAL A 34 -0.53 -0.08 10.18
CA VAL A 34 -0.21 0.90 9.12
C VAL A 34 -1.15 0.78 7.94
N GLY A 35 -1.47 -0.44 7.49
CA GLY A 35 -2.45 -0.68 6.43
C GLY A 35 -3.85 -0.16 6.80
N THR A 36 -4.25 -0.26 8.06
CA THR A 36 -5.51 0.35 8.54
C THR A 36 -5.45 1.87 8.51
N GLY A 37 -4.32 2.45 8.94
CA GLY A 37 -4.07 3.88 8.82
C GLY A 37 -4.14 4.39 7.38
N MET A 38 -3.57 3.65 6.43
CA MET A 38 -3.59 3.98 5.01
C MET A 38 -5.03 4.00 4.45
N ARG A 39 -5.84 2.97 4.75
CA ARG A 39 -7.25 2.94 4.34
C ARG A 39 -8.04 4.13 4.93
N PHE A 40 -7.80 4.47 6.19
CA PHE A 40 -8.45 5.60 6.83
C PHE A 40 -8.00 6.95 6.23
N ALA A 41 -6.72 7.10 5.92
CA ALA A 41 -6.18 8.29 5.26
C ALA A 41 -6.78 8.48 3.86
N ALA A 42 -6.85 7.41 3.06
CA ALA A 42 -7.48 7.42 1.75
C ALA A 42 -8.97 7.83 1.83
N ALA A 43 -9.72 7.27 2.78
CA ALA A 43 -11.12 7.64 2.99
C ALA A 43 -11.30 9.15 3.30
N ARG A 44 -10.44 9.72 4.14
CA ARG A 44 -10.47 11.16 4.47
C ARG A 44 -10.12 12.04 3.26
N PHE A 45 -9.12 11.63 2.50
CA PHE A 45 -8.69 12.35 1.30
C PHE A 45 -9.78 12.32 0.23
N ASN A 46 -10.36 11.15 -0.04
CA ASN A 46 -11.42 10.99 -1.04
C ASN A 46 -12.72 11.71 -0.65
N ALA A 47 -13.06 11.74 0.65
CA ALA A 47 -14.18 12.56 1.13
C ALA A 47 -13.93 14.06 0.91
N PHE A 48 -12.70 14.52 1.11
CA PHE A 48 -12.31 15.90 0.78
C PHE A 48 -12.36 16.15 -0.73
N GLU A 49 -11.84 15.23 -1.56
CA GLU A 49 -11.93 15.30 -3.02
C GLU A 49 -13.38 15.43 -3.50
N ALA A 50 -14.29 14.62 -2.96
CA ALA A 50 -15.72 14.70 -3.24
C ALA A 50 -16.28 16.09 -2.89
N SER A 51 -15.90 16.64 -1.73
CA SER A 51 -16.36 17.96 -1.29
C SER A 51 -15.89 19.11 -2.18
N LEU A 52 -14.76 18.96 -2.88
CA LEU A 52 -14.27 19.96 -3.83
C LEU A 52 -14.99 19.90 -5.18
N LYS A 53 -15.45 18.72 -5.58
CA LYS A 53 -16.07 18.47 -6.90
C LYS A 53 -17.59 18.60 -6.89
N SER A 54 -18.22 18.44 -5.74
CA SER A 54 -19.66 18.41 -5.58
C SER A 54 -20.24 19.79 -5.28
N ALA A 55 -21.33 20.16 -5.95
CA ALA A 55 -22.11 21.36 -5.61
C ALA A 55 -23.07 21.12 -4.44
N ASP A 56 -23.56 19.88 -4.27
CA ASP A 56 -24.38 19.44 -3.14
C ASP A 56 -23.94 18.04 -2.67
N LEU A 57 -22.95 18.03 -1.76
CA LEU A 57 -22.36 16.77 -1.30
C LEU A 57 -23.38 15.92 -0.54
N ALA A 58 -24.41 16.52 0.06
CA ALA A 58 -25.42 15.76 0.77
C ALA A 58 -26.26 14.91 -0.19
N ALA A 59 -26.64 15.49 -1.34
CA ALA A 59 -27.37 14.77 -2.39
C ALA A 59 -26.50 13.76 -3.14
N GLU A 60 -25.20 14.06 -3.32
CA GLU A 60 -24.27 13.22 -4.09
C GLU A 60 -23.53 12.17 -3.26
N LYS A 61 -23.68 12.19 -1.92
CA LYS A 61 -22.92 11.36 -0.97
C LYS A 61 -22.91 9.87 -1.33
N ASP A 62 -24.07 9.30 -1.64
CA ASP A 62 -24.20 7.86 -1.89
C ASP A 62 -23.53 7.49 -3.23
N ASN A 63 -23.66 8.33 -4.26
CA ASN A 63 -22.97 8.15 -5.54
C ASN A 63 -21.45 8.23 -5.38
N ALA A 64 -20.97 9.20 -4.59
CA ALA A 64 -19.54 9.31 -4.28
C ALA A 64 -19.03 8.06 -3.56
N LEU A 65 -19.76 7.59 -2.54
CA LEU A 65 -19.41 6.38 -1.80
C LEU A 65 -19.29 5.16 -2.71
N GLU A 66 -20.28 4.95 -3.60
CA GLU A 66 -20.26 3.86 -4.57
C GLU A 66 -19.06 3.98 -5.52
N TRP A 67 -18.82 5.16 -6.08
CA TRP A 67 -17.71 5.39 -7.01
C TRP A 67 -16.35 5.08 -6.36
N PHE A 68 -16.03 5.73 -5.24
CA PHE A 68 -14.73 5.54 -4.58
C PHE A 68 -14.51 4.10 -4.10
N SER A 69 -15.56 3.45 -3.60
CA SER A 69 -15.44 2.06 -3.11
C SER A 69 -15.26 1.06 -4.25
N ASN A 70 -15.92 1.26 -5.39
CA ASN A 70 -15.75 0.42 -6.57
C ASN A 70 -14.35 0.58 -7.19
N GLU A 71 -13.86 1.81 -7.34
CA GLU A 71 -12.50 2.06 -7.84
C GLU A 71 -11.44 1.38 -6.95
N PHE A 72 -11.55 1.54 -5.63
CA PHE A 72 -10.65 0.89 -4.69
C PHE A 72 -10.73 -0.64 -4.78
N LYS A 73 -11.94 -1.18 -4.91
CA LYS A 73 -12.17 -2.62 -5.01
C LYS A 73 -11.53 -3.22 -6.25
N GLU A 74 -11.67 -2.60 -7.42
CA GLU A 74 -11.06 -3.11 -8.65
C GLU A 74 -9.52 -3.03 -8.59
N MET A 75 -8.95 -1.90 -8.12
CA MET A 75 -7.50 -1.80 -7.91
C MET A 75 -6.97 -2.86 -6.94
N LEU A 76 -7.66 -3.08 -5.81
CA LEU A 76 -7.28 -4.09 -4.83
C LEU A 76 -7.35 -5.50 -5.44
N LYS A 77 -8.42 -5.79 -6.18
CA LYS A 77 -8.61 -7.07 -6.86
C LYS A 77 -7.47 -7.36 -7.83
N ASP A 78 -7.09 -6.40 -8.68
CA ASP A 78 -5.99 -6.59 -9.63
C ASP A 78 -4.66 -6.90 -8.92
N ASN A 79 -4.36 -6.18 -7.83
CA ASN A 79 -3.16 -6.43 -7.03
C ASN A 79 -3.18 -7.80 -6.33
N LEU A 80 -4.36 -8.23 -5.85
CA LEU A 80 -4.52 -9.57 -5.24
C LEU A 80 -4.33 -10.67 -6.28
N GLU A 81 -4.91 -10.51 -7.48
CA GLU A 81 -4.72 -11.45 -8.59
C GLU A 81 -3.24 -11.56 -8.99
N ASP A 82 -2.48 -10.46 -8.95
CA ASP A 82 -1.05 -10.49 -9.22
C ASP A 82 -0.26 -11.23 -8.14
N HIS A 83 -0.63 -11.10 -6.86
CA HIS A 83 -0.06 -11.91 -5.77
C HIS A 83 -0.46 -13.38 -5.84
N ILE A 84 -1.65 -13.71 -6.34
CA ILE A 84 -2.09 -15.08 -6.58
C ILE A 84 -1.27 -15.71 -7.71
N LYS A 85 -1.04 -14.98 -8.81
CA LYS A 85 -0.22 -15.44 -9.94
C LYS A 85 1.26 -15.54 -9.58
N ASN A 86 1.74 -14.64 -8.73
CA ASN A 86 3.14 -14.54 -8.30
C ASN A 86 3.23 -14.66 -6.76
N PRO A 87 3.00 -15.86 -6.19
CA PRO A 87 3.07 -16.04 -4.75
C PRO A 87 4.48 -15.74 -4.26
N SER A 88 4.59 -14.94 -3.21
CA SER A 88 5.88 -14.73 -2.54
C SER A 88 6.37 -16.05 -1.99
N GLN A 89 7.62 -16.42 -2.32
CA GLN A 89 8.25 -17.56 -1.68
C GLN A 89 8.35 -17.26 -0.18
N PRO A 90 7.92 -18.18 0.71
CA PRO A 90 8.33 -18.10 2.10
C PRO A 90 9.86 -17.99 2.11
N LYS A 91 10.42 -17.05 2.88
CA LYS A 91 11.85 -17.11 3.20
C LYS A 91 12.09 -18.50 3.77
N ALA A 92 12.80 -19.36 3.03
CA ALA A 92 13.33 -20.58 3.60
C ALA A 92 14.09 -20.15 4.86
N GLU A 93 13.67 -20.66 6.02
CA GLU A 93 14.46 -20.53 7.23
C GLU A 93 15.85 -21.08 6.88
N GLU A 94 16.86 -20.21 6.84
CA GLU A 94 18.23 -20.68 6.79
C GLU A 94 18.39 -21.63 7.99
N PRO A 95 18.81 -22.90 7.79
CA PRO A 95 19.02 -23.80 8.90
C PRO A 95 20.00 -23.10 9.83
N ALA A 96 19.59 -22.91 11.09
CA ALA A 96 20.44 -22.37 12.13
C ALA A 96 21.78 -23.11 12.05
N LYS A 97 22.86 -22.37 11.79
CA LYS A 97 24.20 -22.94 11.84
C LYS A 97 24.41 -23.42 13.28
N ASP A 98 24.29 -24.72 13.46
CA ASP A 98 24.65 -25.39 14.70
C ASP A 98 26.18 -25.38 14.78
N ASP A 99 26.73 -24.32 15.37
CA ASP A 99 28.16 -24.19 15.67
C ASP A 99 28.58 -25.07 16.87
N SER A 100 27.74 -26.01 17.31
CA SER A 100 28.14 -27.00 18.31
C SER A 100 28.69 -28.25 17.63
N VAL A 101 30.03 -28.28 17.52
CA VAL A 101 30.94 -29.44 17.62
C VAL A 101 32.08 -29.28 16.62
N GLN A 102 33.27 -28.96 17.14
CA GLN A 102 34.59 -29.51 16.78
C GLN A 102 35.67 -28.69 17.51
N VAL A 103 36.65 -29.19 18.26
CA VAL A 103 36.99 -30.44 18.94
C VAL A 103 38.02 -29.99 20.00
N PHE A 104 37.87 -30.33 21.28
CA PHE A 104 38.98 -30.24 22.23
C PHE A 104 39.95 -31.40 21.92
N ASN A 105 41.09 -31.11 21.29
CA ASN A 105 42.22 -32.04 21.30
C ASN A 105 43.23 -31.56 22.36
N SER A 106 43.55 -32.49 23.26
CA SER A 106 44.50 -32.38 24.36
C SER A 106 45.95 -32.18 23.90
#